data_AF-L7LR45-F1
#
_entry.id   AF-L7LR45-F1
#
_cell.length_a   1.000
_cell.length_b   1.000
_cell.length_c   1.000
_cell.angle_alpha   90.00
_cell.angle_beta   90.00
_cell.angle_gamma   90.00
#
_symmetry.space_group_name_H-M   'P 1'
#
loop_
_entity.id
_entity.type
_entity.pdbx_description
1 polymer ?
#
loop_
_entity_poly.entity_id
_entity_poly.type
_entity_poly.pdbx_seq_one_letter_code
_entity_poly.pdbx_strand_id
1 'polypeptide(L)'
;MAGRAIRMSVAMLAGGAVLASVGCSTDGSSTAAEREAAELPLTQAELPAGFHTARLSKDALAQMTEQLSDSTAYVDIAPAQCAASGAMVTTIDPKRVGVMAATDGDDAISESVQPVAEIDGGVDLEAARKQVTGDCGVVRVHVKAGPVKGSEITVTHTVIDVPRGAADQVLAVESRSRTVNGSKSGETSLLVGNALVNGYAVTVQMSAVDQTADLNRAVFEDVFARAIAKAAR
;
A
#
# COMPACT_ATOMS: atom_id res chain seq x y z
N MET A 1 28.61 -28.73 4.43
CA MET A 1 29.83 -28.60 3.59
C MET A 1 29.59 -27.53 2.54
N ALA A 2 30.52 -26.58 2.47
CA ALA A 2 30.88 -25.67 1.38
C ALA A 2 29.76 -24.98 0.56
N GLY A 3 29.66 -23.66 0.73
CA GLY A 3 28.89 -22.77 -0.12
C GLY A 3 29.50 -22.53 -1.50
N ARG A 4 28.77 -21.77 -2.33
CA ARG A 4 29.33 -21.11 -3.51
C ARG A 4 28.53 -19.85 -3.83
N ALA A 5 29.20 -18.73 -3.61
CA ALA A 5 28.86 -17.42 -4.15
C ALA A 5 28.88 -17.46 -5.68
N ILE A 6 27.87 -16.87 -6.32
CA ILE A 6 27.94 -16.52 -7.74
C ILE A 6 28.23 -15.03 -7.83
N ARG A 7 29.42 -14.76 -8.34
CA ARG A 7 30.03 -13.45 -8.54
C ARG A 7 29.32 -12.69 -9.66
N MET A 8 29.13 -11.40 -9.44
CA MET A 8 28.89 -10.39 -10.47
C MET A 8 29.89 -10.53 -11.62
N SER A 9 29.39 -10.39 -12.85
CA SER A 9 30.20 -10.08 -14.03
C SER A 9 29.66 -8.80 -14.64
N VAL A 10 30.39 -7.72 -14.38
CA VAL A 10 30.30 -6.43 -15.06
C VAL A 10 30.87 -6.61 -16.47
N ALA A 11 30.08 -6.32 -17.50
CA ALA A 11 30.58 -6.14 -18.85
C ALA A 11 30.42 -4.67 -19.23
N MET A 12 31.54 -3.93 -19.12
CA MET A 12 31.74 -2.65 -19.78
C MET A 12 31.79 -2.86 -21.29
N LEU A 13 30.95 -2.16 -22.04
CA LEU A 13 31.18 -1.87 -23.46
C LEU A 13 31.23 -0.35 -23.61
N ALA A 14 32.43 0.13 -23.85
CA ALA A 14 32.74 1.49 -24.26
C ALA A 14 32.58 1.64 -25.78
N GLY A 15 32.09 2.78 -26.23
CA GLY A 15 32.36 3.31 -27.57
C GLY A 15 31.14 3.82 -28.33
N GLY A 16 31.06 5.15 -28.49
CA GLY A 16 30.19 5.78 -29.49
C GLY A 16 29.62 7.13 -29.06
N ALA A 17 30.42 8.19 -29.17
CA ALA A 17 29.90 9.56 -29.14
C ALA A 17 29.13 9.82 -30.45
N VAL A 18 27.81 9.99 -30.35
CA VAL A 18 26.99 10.58 -31.41
C VAL A 18 26.38 11.86 -30.86
N LEU A 19 26.77 12.98 -31.47
CA LEU A 19 26.21 14.29 -31.24
C LEU A 19 24.75 14.36 -31.75
N ALA A 20 23.92 15.03 -30.96
CA ALA A 20 22.68 15.70 -31.37
C ALA A 20 21.52 14.84 -31.90
N SER A 21 20.60 14.52 -30.99
CA SER A 21 19.26 15.10 -31.08
C SER A 21 18.80 15.43 -29.66
N VAL A 22 18.45 16.70 -29.43
CA VAL A 22 17.66 17.09 -28.25
C VAL A 22 16.25 16.58 -28.53
N GLY A 23 16.09 15.27 -28.43
CA GLY A 23 14.80 14.62 -28.36
C GLY A 23 14.23 14.97 -27.00
N CYS A 24 13.44 16.04 -26.95
CA CYS A 24 12.53 16.35 -25.87
C CYS A 24 11.55 15.18 -25.79
N SER A 25 12.00 14.10 -25.15
CA SER A 25 11.18 12.95 -24.82
C SER A 25 10.14 13.50 -23.86
N THR A 26 8.91 13.56 -24.35
CA THR A 26 7.75 13.95 -23.58
C THR A 26 7.48 12.82 -22.60
N ASP A 27 8.34 12.71 -21.59
CA ASP A 27 8.00 12.01 -20.36
C ASP A 27 6.77 12.72 -19.82
N GLY A 28 5.66 11.98 -19.72
CA GLY A 28 4.34 12.50 -19.35
C GLY A 28 4.46 13.52 -18.22
N SER A 29 4.18 14.78 -18.55
CA SER A 29 4.33 15.91 -17.65
C SER A 29 3.47 15.69 -16.41
N SER A 30 4.09 15.39 -15.27
CA SER A 30 3.37 15.34 -14.00
C SER A 30 2.79 16.70 -13.64
N THR A 31 1.54 16.72 -13.19
CA THR A 31 0.85 17.94 -12.77
C THR A 31 1.55 18.54 -11.54
N ALA A 32 1.26 19.80 -11.22
CA ALA A 32 1.80 20.41 -10.01
C ALA A 32 1.36 19.66 -8.74
N ALA A 33 0.10 19.21 -8.70
CA ALA A 33 -0.45 18.45 -7.60
C ALA A 33 0.21 17.07 -7.43
N GLU A 34 0.54 16.39 -8.53
CA GLU A 34 1.27 15.11 -8.51
C GLU A 34 2.72 15.28 -8.01
N ARG A 35 3.38 16.37 -8.41
CA ARG A 35 4.73 16.70 -7.90
C ARG A 35 4.72 17.03 -6.41
N GLU A 36 3.71 17.74 -5.95
CA GLU A 36 3.52 18.02 -4.54
C GLU A 36 3.21 16.74 -3.75
N ALA A 37 2.31 15.90 -4.25
CA ALA A 37 2.00 14.60 -3.66
C ALA A 37 3.24 13.72 -3.48
N ALA A 38 4.24 13.82 -4.37
CA ALA A 38 5.50 13.06 -4.27
C ALA A 38 6.38 13.44 -3.06
N GLU A 39 6.22 14.65 -2.52
CA GLU A 39 7.00 15.18 -1.38
C GLU A 39 6.28 15.04 -0.04
N LEU A 40 4.98 14.71 -0.07
CA LEU A 40 4.14 14.57 1.13
C LEU A 40 4.35 13.30 1.96
N PRO A 41 4.79 12.14 1.44
CA PRO A 41 5.05 10.97 2.27
C PRO A 41 6.09 11.26 3.36
N LEU A 42 5.95 10.63 4.52
CA LEU A 42 6.87 10.81 5.64
C LEU A 42 8.32 10.50 5.23
N THR A 43 9.24 11.30 5.74
CA THR A 43 10.67 11.07 5.60
C THR A 43 11.21 10.25 6.77
N GLN A 44 12.45 9.76 6.64
CA GLN A 44 13.15 9.05 7.71
C GLN A 44 13.18 9.81 9.04
N ALA A 45 13.26 11.14 9.02
CA ALA A 45 13.32 11.97 10.22
C ALA A 45 11.95 12.13 10.91
N GLU A 46 10.87 11.81 10.20
CA GLU A 46 9.50 11.98 10.68
C GLU A 46 8.92 10.67 11.23
N LEU A 47 9.56 9.53 10.90
CA LEU A 47 9.19 8.21 11.39
C LEU A 47 9.54 8.00 12.87
N PRO A 48 8.82 7.10 13.57
CA PRO A 48 9.17 6.66 14.91
C PRO A 48 10.59 6.05 14.96
N ALA A 49 11.22 6.12 16.13
CA ALA A 49 12.53 5.52 16.34
C ALA A 49 12.50 4.01 16.06
N GLY A 50 13.54 3.49 15.40
CA GLY A 50 13.65 2.09 15.00
C GLY A 50 13.25 1.82 13.55
N PHE A 51 12.35 2.63 12.97
CA PHE A 51 12.00 2.49 11.56
C PHE A 51 13.11 3.00 10.65
N HIS A 52 13.35 2.24 9.58
CA HIS A 52 14.26 2.59 8.51
C HIS A 52 13.52 2.60 7.18
N THR A 53 13.63 3.71 6.43
CA THR A 53 13.02 3.79 5.11
C THR A 53 13.73 2.88 4.13
N ALA A 54 12.95 2.06 3.42
CA ALA A 54 13.40 1.37 2.24
C ALA A 54 12.97 2.22 1.03
N ARG A 55 13.94 2.74 0.29
CA ARG A 55 13.64 3.44 -0.96
C ARG A 55 13.21 2.41 -2.01
N LEU A 56 11.91 2.25 -2.20
CA LEU A 56 11.38 1.47 -3.31
C LEU A 56 11.66 2.23 -4.62
N SER A 57 12.27 1.57 -5.59
CA SER A 57 12.39 2.13 -6.94
C SER A 57 10.99 2.19 -7.59
N LYS A 58 10.82 3.06 -8.58
CA LYS A 58 9.59 3.11 -9.39
C LYS A 58 9.25 1.75 -10.00
N ASP A 59 10.27 1.00 -10.41
CA ASP A 59 10.11 -0.34 -10.97
C ASP A 59 9.63 -1.35 -9.91
N ALA A 60 10.14 -1.27 -8.68
CA ALA A 60 9.68 -2.13 -7.59
C ALA A 60 8.22 -1.85 -7.23
N LEU A 61 7.80 -0.58 -7.23
CA LEU A 61 6.41 -0.19 -7.00
C LEU A 61 5.49 -0.68 -8.13
N ALA A 62 5.91 -0.50 -9.39
CA ALA A 62 5.16 -1.00 -10.53
C ALA A 62 4.98 -2.52 -10.47
N GLN A 63 6.05 -3.24 -10.12
CA GLN A 63 6.00 -4.68 -9.93
C GLN A 63 5.07 -5.09 -8.79
N MET A 64 5.07 -4.38 -7.65
CA MET A 64 4.15 -4.66 -6.54
C MET A 64 2.68 -4.45 -6.95
N THR A 65 2.38 -3.37 -7.66
CA THR A 65 1.03 -3.08 -8.17
C THR A 65 0.58 -4.15 -9.17
N GLU A 66 1.47 -4.57 -10.08
CA GLU A 66 1.19 -5.64 -11.04
C GLU A 66 0.91 -6.97 -10.33
N GLN A 67 1.72 -7.33 -9.33
CA GLN A 67 1.51 -8.52 -8.53
C GLN A 67 0.19 -8.49 -7.74
N LEU A 68 -0.22 -7.33 -7.24
CA LEU A 68 -1.51 -7.17 -6.56
C LEU A 68 -2.68 -7.33 -7.53
N SER A 69 -2.58 -6.70 -8.71
CA SER A 69 -3.56 -6.85 -9.81
C SER A 69 -3.70 -8.31 -10.23
N ASP A 70 -2.59 -9.02 -10.45
CA ASP A 70 -2.61 -10.43 -10.83
C ASP A 70 -3.18 -11.32 -9.72
N SER A 71 -2.86 -11.02 -8.46
CA SER A 71 -3.36 -11.80 -7.31
C SER A 71 -4.87 -11.70 -7.14
N THR A 72 -5.47 -10.55 -7.51
CA THR A 72 -6.92 -10.32 -7.42
C THR A 72 -7.68 -10.83 -8.65
N ALA A 73 -7.03 -10.98 -9.80
CA ALA A 73 -7.67 -11.49 -11.03
C ALA A 73 -8.15 -12.94 -10.91
N TYR A 74 -7.54 -13.74 -10.03
CA TYR A 74 -7.80 -15.18 -9.91
C TYR A 74 -8.47 -15.58 -8.59
N VAL A 75 -9.29 -14.70 -8.02
CA VAL A 75 -10.08 -15.01 -6.83
C VAL A 75 -11.58 -14.83 -7.06
N ASP A 76 -12.40 -15.55 -6.29
CA ASP A 76 -13.82 -15.24 -6.14
C ASP A 76 -14.03 -14.60 -4.77
N ILE A 77 -14.70 -13.45 -4.75
CA ILE A 77 -14.97 -12.68 -3.53
C ILE A 77 -16.46 -12.75 -3.21
N ALA A 78 -16.78 -13.11 -1.97
CA ALA A 78 -18.13 -13.18 -1.46
C ALA A 78 -18.27 -12.35 -0.17
N PRO A 79 -19.18 -11.36 -0.12
CA PRO A 79 -20.08 -10.94 -1.20
C PRO A 79 -19.35 -10.28 -2.39
N ALA A 80 -19.87 -10.44 -3.61
CA ALA A 80 -19.21 -9.95 -4.84
C ALA A 80 -19.06 -8.42 -4.86
N GLN A 81 -19.99 -7.69 -4.23
CA GLN A 81 -19.90 -6.24 -4.07
C GLN A 81 -18.71 -5.78 -3.21
N CYS A 82 -18.06 -6.69 -2.48
CA CYS A 82 -16.92 -6.37 -1.61
C CYS A 82 -15.56 -6.57 -2.31
N ALA A 83 -15.54 -6.92 -3.60
CA ALA A 83 -14.32 -7.20 -4.36
C ALA A 83 -13.35 -6.00 -4.47
N ALA A 84 -13.83 -4.80 -4.18
CA ALA A 84 -13.06 -3.56 -4.15
C ALA A 84 -13.56 -2.68 -2.99
N SER A 85 -13.71 -3.24 -1.79
CA SER A 85 -14.21 -2.48 -0.63
C SER A 85 -13.42 -1.17 -0.51
N GLY A 86 -14.11 -0.03 -0.54
CA GLY A 86 -13.54 1.31 -0.81
C GLY A 86 -12.47 1.83 0.16
N ALA A 87 -11.99 1.00 1.08
CA ALA A 87 -10.84 1.25 1.94
C ALA A 87 -9.49 0.88 1.28
N MET A 88 -9.50 0.20 0.13
CA MET A 88 -8.29 -0.20 -0.61
C MET A 88 -8.25 0.53 -1.95
N VAL A 89 -7.26 1.41 -2.12
CA VAL A 89 -6.95 2.03 -3.42
C VAL A 89 -6.54 0.90 -4.38
N THR A 90 -7.40 0.59 -5.34
CA THR A 90 -7.24 -0.60 -6.22
C THR A 90 -6.18 -0.44 -7.29
N THR A 91 -5.75 0.79 -7.56
CA THR A 91 -4.73 1.12 -8.55
C THR A 91 -3.90 2.30 -8.06
N ILE A 92 -2.64 2.04 -7.75
CA ILE A 92 -1.65 3.09 -7.46
C ILE A 92 -0.84 3.29 -8.75
N ASP A 93 -0.96 4.44 -9.40
CA ASP A 93 -0.02 4.82 -10.47
C ASP A 93 1.25 5.39 -9.82
N PRO A 94 2.37 4.64 -9.77
CA PRO A 94 3.59 5.08 -9.12
C PRO A 94 4.22 6.33 -9.76
N LYS A 95 3.71 6.79 -10.91
CA LYS A 95 4.12 8.06 -11.54
C LYS A 95 3.37 9.27 -10.99
N ARG A 96 2.22 9.08 -10.34
CA ARG A 96 1.30 10.13 -9.88
C ARG A 96 1.12 10.17 -8.37
N VAL A 97 1.72 9.23 -7.66
CA VAL A 97 1.64 9.13 -6.20
C VAL A 97 3.00 9.37 -5.54
N GLY A 98 2.98 9.98 -4.36
CA GLY A 98 4.07 9.87 -3.42
C GLY A 98 3.97 8.56 -2.67
N VAL A 99 5.10 7.89 -2.45
CA VAL A 99 5.14 6.67 -1.64
C VAL A 99 6.34 6.64 -0.70
N MET A 100 6.15 5.98 0.43
CA MET A 100 7.20 5.63 1.37
C MET A 100 6.97 4.20 1.85
N ALA A 101 8.06 3.47 2.08
CA ALA A 101 8.04 2.22 2.81
C ALA A 101 9.11 2.25 3.90
N ALA A 102 8.81 1.70 5.07
CA ALA A 102 9.74 1.61 6.19
C ALA A 102 9.53 0.32 6.98
N THR A 103 10.55 -0.11 7.71
CA THR A 103 10.46 -1.25 8.63
C THR A 103 11.35 -1.05 9.84
N ASP A 104 10.97 -1.58 11.00
CA ASP A 104 11.80 -1.64 12.20
C ASP A 104 12.31 -3.06 12.51
N GLY A 105 12.07 -4.01 11.61
CA GLY A 105 12.39 -5.42 11.76
C GLY A 105 11.20 -6.29 12.17
N ASP A 106 10.25 -5.74 12.93
CA ASP A 106 9.04 -6.45 13.37
C ASP A 106 7.83 -6.04 12.52
N ASP A 107 7.68 -4.73 12.26
CA ASP A 107 6.61 -4.14 11.48
C ASP A 107 7.15 -3.56 10.16
N ALA A 108 6.32 -3.65 9.12
CA ALA A 108 6.48 -2.97 7.85
C ALA A 108 5.35 -1.96 7.68
N ILE A 109 5.72 -0.73 7.32
CA ILE A 109 4.81 0.37 7.06
C ILE A 109 4.96 0.79 5.60
N SER A 110 3.83 1.04 4.95
CA SER A 110 3.79 1.78 3.69
C SER A 110 2.87 2.97 3.80
N GLU A 111 3.22 4.05 3.11
CA GLU A 111 2.41 5.23 2.97
C GLU A 111 2.29 5.56 1.48
N SER A 112 1.10 5.99 1.06
CA SER A 112 0.88 6.61 -0.24
C SER A 112 0.09 7.90 -0.10
N VAL A 113 0.43 8.87 -0.94
CA VAL A 113 -0.26 10.16 -1.03
C VAL A 113 -0.59 10.43 -2.49
N GLN A 114 -1.84 10.75 -2.76
CA GLN A 114 -2.33 11.01 -4.12
C GLN A 114 -3.36 12.14 -4.14
N PRO A 115 -3.39 13.00 -5.18
CA PRO A 115 -4.42 14.03 -5.29
C PRO A 115 -5.81 13.40 -5.44
N VAL A 116 -6.80 13.85 -4.68
CA VAL A 116 -8.17 13.29 -4.75
C VAL A 116 -8.79 13.44 -6.14
N ALA A 117 -8.47 14.52 -6.84
CA ALA A 117 -8.97 14.80 -8.19
C ALA A 117 -8.50 13.78 -9.24
N GLU A 118 -7.43 13.04 -8.98
CA GLU A 118 -6.86 12.03 -9.89
C GLU A 118 -7.35 10.61 -9.56
N ILE A 119 -8.22 10.45 -8.55
CA ILE A 119 -8.81 9.16 -8.17
C ILE A 119 -10.12 8.96 -8.94
N ASP A 120 -10.13 8.00 -9.85
CA ASP A 120 -11.32 7.64 -10.62
C ASP A 120 -12.49 7.28 -9.69
N GLY A 121 -13.64 7.95 -9.88
CA GLY A 121 -14.83 7.76 -9.05
C GLY A 121 -14.82 8.51 -7.71
N GLY A 122 -13.73 9.21 -7.39
CA GLY A 122 -13.58 9.96 -6.14
C GLY A 122 -13.34 9.08 -4.91
N VAL A 123 -13.32 9.71 -3.73
CA VAL A 123 -13.14 9.03 -2.43
C VAL A 123 -14.22 9.44 -1.46
N ASP A 124 -14.92 8.45 -0.90
CA ASP A 124 -15.91 8.63 0.16
C ASP A 124 -15.61 7.62 1.29
N LEU A 125 -14.94 8.10 2.34
CA LEU A 125 -14.53 7.27 3.45
C LEU A 125 -15.70 6.94 4.40
N GLU A 126 -16.78 7.71 4.37
CA GLU A 126 -17.99 7.39 5.12
C GLU A 126 -18.77 6.24 4.47
N ALA A 127 -18.90 6.25 3.14
CA ALA A 127 -19.45 5.14 2.39
C ALA A 127 -18.61 3.87 2.58
N ALA A 128 -17.28 3.99 2.49
CA ALA A 128 -16.36 2.89 2.77
C ALA A 128 -16.55 2.36 4.20
N ARG A 129 -16.66 3.24 5.21
CA ARG A 129 -16.94 2.85 6.59
C ARG A 129 -18.23 2.04 6.70
N LYS A 130 -19.32 2.50 6.09
CA LYS A 130 -20.61 1.79 6.11
C LYS A 130 -20.50 0.39 5.50
N GLN A 131 -19.77 0.25 4.39
CA GLN A 131 -19.55 -1.04 3.74
C GLN A 131 -18.81 -2.01 4.67
N VAL A 132 -17.68 -1.59 5.25
CA VAL A 132 -16.85 -2.47 6.11
C VAL A 132 -17.48 -2.75 7.47
N THR A 133 -18.43 -1.93 7.93
CA THR A 133 -19.23 -2.25 9.14
C THR A 133 -20.50 -3.06 8.83
N GLY A 134 -20.86 -3.19 7.55
CA GLY A 134 -22.07 -3.85 7.08
C GLY A 134 -21.75 -5.15 6.33
N ASP A 135 -22.28 -5.28 5.12
CA ASP A 135 -22.19 -6.49 4.30
C ASP A 135 -20.75 -6.91 3.97
N CYS A 136 -19.79 -5.98 4.00
CA CYS A 136 -18.38 -6.24 3.76
C CYS A 136 -17.55 -6.34 5.04
N GLY A 137 -18.17 -6.47 6.23
CA GLY A 137 -17.42 -6.68 7.48
C GLY A 137 -16.75 -8.06 7.56
N VAL A 138 -17.29 -9.03 6.83
CA VAL A 138 -16.64 -10.34 6.63
C VAL A 138 -16.69 -10.69 5.15
N VAL A 139 -15.52 -10.91 4.57
CA VAL A 139 -15.35 -11.26 3.17
C VAL A 139 -14.71 -12.63 3.07
N ARG A 140 -15.22 -13.47 2.17
CA ARG A 140 -14.59 -14.76 1.81
C ARG A 140 -13.97 -14.66 0.44
N VAL A 141 -12.74 -15.13 0.33
CA VAL A 141 -11.97 -15.13 -0.90
C VAL A 141 -11.56 -16.56 -1.22
N HIS A 142 -11.99 -17.06 -2.37
CA HIS A 142 -11.59 -18.37 -2.88
C HIS A 142 -10.54 -18.21 -3.97
N VAL A 143 -9.38 -18.85 -3.81
CA VAL A 143 -8.27 -18.72 -4.77
C VAL A 143 -8.40 -19.76 -5.89
N LYS A 144 -8.63 -19.30 -7.13
CA LYS A 144 -8.86 -20.15 -8.31
C LYS A 144 -7.60 -20.61 -9.02
N ALA A 145 -6.48 -19.90 -8.89
CA ALA A 145 -5.23 -20.19 -9.59
C ALA A 145 -3.97 -19.87 -8.77
N GLY A 146 -2.82 -20.31 -9.27
CA GLY A 146 -1.51 -20.06 -8.65
C GLY A 146 -1.09 -21.09 -7.58
N PRO A 147 0.05 -20.85 -6.89
CA PRO A 147 0.66 -21.80 -5.96
C PRO A 147 -0.22 -22.17 -4.75
N VAL A 148 -1.20 -21.32 -4.44
CA VAL A 148 -2.12 -21.49 -3.30
C VAL A 148 -3.56 -21.74 -3.77
N LYS A 149 -3.76 -22.24 -4.99
CA LYS A 149 -5.09 -22.62 -5.51
C LYS A 149 -5.85 -23.52 -4.53
N GLY A 150 -7.15 -23.26 -4.40
CA GLY A 150 -8.06 -23.97 -3.49
C GLY A 150 -8.00 -23.48 -2.05
N SER A 151 -7.22 -22.43 -1.77
CA SER A 151 -7.25 -21.78 -0.46
C SER A 151 -8.55 -21.01 -0.27
N GLU A 152 -9.09 -21.09 0.94
CA GLU A 152 -10.17 -20.27 1.44
C GLU A 152 -9.58 -19.22 2.38
N ILE A 153 -9.83 -17.94 2.10
CA ILE A 153 -9.39 -16.83 2.95
C ILE A 153 -10.64 -16.15 3.50
N THR A 154 -10.76 -16.08 4.81
CA THR A 154 -11.78 -15.25 5.46
C THR A 154 -11.13 -13.99 5.98
N VAL A 155 -11.55 -12.83 5.47
CA VAL A 155 -11.11 -11.51 5.92
C VAL A 155 -12.19 -10.91 6.80
N THR A 156 -11.83 -10.52 8.01
CA THR A 156 -12.71 -9.80 8.93
C THR A 156 -12.19 -8.37 9.10
N HIS A 157 -13.06 -7.40 8.86
CA HIS A 157 -12.75 -5.98 9.01
C HIS A 157 -13.27 -5.46 10.34
N THR A 158 -12.40 -4.77 11.08
CA THR A 158 -12.76 -4.08 12.31
C THR A 158 -12.38 -2.62 12.19
N VAL A 159 -13.34 -1.72 12.34
CA VAL A 159 -13.03 -0.28 12.32
C VAL A 159 -12.30 0.11 13.59
N ILE A 160 -11.24 0.89 13.40
CA ILE A 160 -10.38 1.43 14.44
C ILE A 160 -10.69 2.91 14.58
N ASP A 161 -10.98 3.34 15.82
CA ASP A 161 -11.06 4.75 16.13
C ASP A 161 -9.66 5.34 16.24
N VAL A 162 -9.40 6.36 15.43
CA VAL A 162 -8.13 7.09 15.37
C VAL A 162 -8.43 8.59 15.37
N PRO A 163 -7.53 9.43 15.92
CA PRO A 163 -7.72 10.88 15.91
C PRO A 163 -7.78 11.42 14.47
N ARG A 164 -8.81 12.21 14.16
CA ARG A 164 -8.98 12.81 12.82
C ARG A 164 -7.91 13.85 12.49
N GLY A 165 -7.42 14.58 13.48
CA GLY A 165 -6.50 15.70 13.27
C GLY A 165 -7.11 16.76 12.34
N ALA A 166 -6.32 17.20 11.35
CA ALA A 166 -6.70 18.20 10.35
C ALA A 166 -7.45 17.61 9.13
N ALA A 167 -7.64 16.30 9.06
CA ALA A 167 -8.33 15.67 7.94
C ALA A 167 -9.84 15.98 7.94
N ASP A 168 -10.43 16.06 6.75
CA ASP A 168 -11.87 16.21 6.56
C ASP A 168 -12.58 14.89 6.90
N GLN A 169 -12.04 13.77 6.42
CA GLN A 169 -12.54 12.42 6.66
C GLN A 169 -11.40 11.47 7.02
N VAL A 170 -11.69 10.49 7.89
CA VAL A 170 -10.75 9.45 8.30
C VAL A 170 -11.45 8.10 8.48
N LEU A 171 -10.79 7.05 7.99
CA LEU A 171 -11.18 5.66 8.22
C LEU A 171 -9.94 4.81 8.48
N ALA A 172 -9.85 4.22 9.66
CA ALA A 172 -8.88 3.17 9.95
C ALA A 172 -9.58 1.82 10.13
N VAL A 173 -9.00 0.76 9.59
CA VAL A 173 -9.54 -0.60 9.57
C VAL A 173 -8.43 -1.59 9.86
N GLU A 174 -8.67 -2.49 10.80
CA GLU A 174 -7.92 -3.74 10.94
C GLU A 174 -8.56 -4.81 10.07
N SER A 175 -7.76 -5.43 9.21
CA SER A 175 -8.17 -6.57 8.39
C SER A 175 -7.43 -7.80 8.91
N ARG A 176 -8.16 -8.74 9.49
CA ARG A 176 -7.62 -10.04 9.89
C ARG A 176 -7.99 -11.08 8.87
N SER A 177 -7.00 -11.67 8.23
CA SER A 177 -7.19 -12.74 7.26
C SER A 177 -6.87 -14.09 7.89
N ARG A 178 -7.76 -15.05 7.72
CA ARG A 178 -7.51 -16.45 8.04
C ARG A 178 -7.51 -17.26 6.77
N THR A 179 -6.35 -17.81 6.43
CA THR A 179 -6.17 -18.66 5.24
C THR A 179 -6.22 -20.11 5.65
N VAL A 180 -7.00 -20.91 4.92
CA VAL A 180 -7.06 -22.37 5.06
C VAL A 180 -6.77 -23.00 3.70
N ASN A 181 -5.79 -23.90 3.66
CA ASN A 181 -5.45 -24.70 2.49
C ASN A 181 -5.22 -26.15 2.90
N GLY A 182 -6.26 -26.98 2.72
CA GLY A 182 -6.26 -28.36 3.21
C GLY A 182 -6.07 -28.42 4.72
N SER A 183 -5.02 -29.10 5.19
CA SER A 183 -4.67 -29.21 6.62
C SER A 183 -3.85 -28.03 7.16
N LYS A 184 -3.44 -27.09 6.30
CA LYS A 184 -2.64 -25.92 6.70
C LYS A 184 -3.56 -24.73 6.93
N SER A 185 -3.29 -23.98 7.98
CA SER A 185 -3.92 -22.69 8.22
C SER A 185 -2.92 -21.66 8.70
N GLY A 186 -3.18 -20.39 8.41
CA GLY A 186 -2.42 -19.25 8.92
C GLY A 186 -3.35 -18.06 9.12
N GLU A 187 -2.93 -17.15 9.99
CA GLU A 187 -3.62 -15.89 10.23
C GLU A 187 -2.64 -14.76 10.01
N THR A 188 -3.11 -13.68 9.40
CA THR A 188 -2.34 -12.46 9.21
C THR A 188 -3.22 -11.26 9.50
N SER A 189 -2.60 -10.17 9.95
CA SER A 189 -3.27 -8.91 10.23
C SER A 189 -2.68 -7.80 9.38
N LEU A 190 -3.52 -6.83 9.02
CA LEU A 190 -3.16 -5.62 8.31
C LEU A 190 -3.93 -4.45 8.93
N LEU A 191 -3.23 -3.38 9.30
CA LEU A 191 -3.85 -2.11 9.67
C LEU A 191 -3.81 -1.19 8.45
N VAL A 192 -4.93 -0.56 8.11
CA VAL A 192 -5.04 0.39 7.00
C VAL A 192 -5.74 1.65 7.50
N GLY A 193 -5.10 2.80 7.33
CA GLY A 193 -5.64 4.12 7.62
C GLY A 193 -5.75 4.93 6.33
N ASN A 194 -6.93 5.51 6.09
CA ASN A 194 -7.19 6.42 4.99
C ASN A 194 -7.64 7.77 5.54
N ALA A 195 -7.11 8.86 5.00
CA ALA A 195 -7.50 10.22 5.34
C ALA A 195 -7.65 11.08 4.09
N LEU A 196 -8.64 11.98 4.12
CA LEU A 196 -8.77 13.06 3.14
C LEU A 196 -8.34 14.36 3.80
N VAL A 197 -7.31 15.01 3.27
CA VAL A 197 -6.71 16.20 3.87
C VAL A 197 -6.16 17.12 2.77
N ASN A 198 -6.59 18.38 2.77
CA ASN A 198 -6.12 19.43 1.85
C ASN A 198 -6.15 19.03 0.35
N GLY A 199 -7.16 18.26 -0.08
CA GLY A 199 -7.28 17.78 -1.46
C GLY A 199 -6.45 16.54 -1.79
N TYR A 200 -5.79 15.93 -0.81
CA TYR A 200 -5.04 14.68 -0.94
C TYR A 200 -5.72 13.52 -0.20
N ALA A 201 -5.61 12.33 -0.79
CA ALA A 201 -5.89 11.07 -0.11
C ALA A 201 -4.57 10.50 0.41
N VAL A 202 -4.49 10.31 1.73
CA VAL A 202 -3.35 9.72 2.43
C VAL A 202 -3.74 8.32 2.87
N THR A 203 -2.97 7.32 2.48
CA THR A 203 -3.14 5.92 2.90
C THR A 203 -1.90 5.48 3.67
N VAL A 204 -2.07 4.93 4.86
CA VAL A 204 -1.01 4.28 5.64
C VAL A 204 -1.41 2.83 5.87
N GLN A 205 -0.51 1.90 5.60
CA GLN A 205 -0.68 0.48 5.88
C GLN A 205 0.42 -0.01 6.80
N MET A 206 0.08 -0.91 7.72
CA MET A 206 1.04 -1.60 8.58
C MET A 206 0.74 -3.10 8.60
N SER A 207 1.79 -3.90 8.42
CA SER A 207 1.76 -5.35 8.49
C SER A 207 3.00 -5.86 9.21
N ALA A 208 2.92 -7.03 9.84
CA ALA A 208 4.07 -7.67 10.46
C ALA A 208 5.02 -8.18 9.36
N VAL A 209 6.32 -8.02 9.55
CA VAL A 209 7.36 -8.57 8.66
C VAL A 209 7.29 -10.10 8.70
N ASP A 210 7.29 -10.63 9.91
CA ASP A 210 7.01 -12.04 10.19
C ASP A 210 5.51 -12.13 10.47
N GLN A 211 4.74 -12.61 9.49
CA GLN A 211 3.26 -12.65 9.39
C GLN A 211 2.52 -13.40 10.52
N THR A 212 3.12 -13.53 11.69
CA THR A 212 2.63 -14.19 12.91
C THR A 212 2.61 -13.27 14.13
N ALA A 213 3.19 -12.06 14.05
CA ALA A 213 3.23 -11.11 15.16
C ALA A 213 1.95 -10.24 15.22
N ASP A 214 1.54 -9.88 16.44
CA ASP A 214 0.50 -8.88 16.67
C ASP A 214 1.02 -7.49 16.27
N LEU A 215 0.19 -6.73 15.55
CA LEU A 215 0.57 -5.41 15.07
C LEU A 215 0.58 -4.38 16.20
N ASN A 216 1.59 -3.51 16.21
CA ASN A 216 1.66 -2.42 17.16
C ASN A 216 0.73 -1.27 16.78
N ARG A 217 -0.53 -1.36 17.21
CA ARG A 217 -1.56 -0.36 16.93
C ARG A 217 -1.18 1.07 17.34
N ALA A 218 -0.45 1.24 18.45
CA ALA A 218 -0.03 2.58 18.90
C ALA A 218 0.98 3.21 17.92
N VAL A 219 1.89 2.40 17.38
CA VAL A 219 2.83 2.85 16.34
C VAL A 219 2.09 3.20 15.06
N PHE A 220 1.12 2.38 14.64
CA PHE A 220 0.26 2.69 13.50
C PHE A 220 -0.47 4.03 13.68
N GLU A 221 -1.09 4.25 14.84
CA GLU A 221 -1.81 5.50 15.13
C GLU A 221 -0.89 6.72 15.12
N ASP A 222 0.33 6.62 15.67
CA ASP A 222 1.32 7.71 15.64
C ASP A 222 1.77 8.04 14.22
N VAL A 223 2.11 7.01 13.42
CA VAL A 223 2.52 7.20 12.02
C VAL A 223 1.39 7.79 11.19
N PHE A 224 0.17 7.30 11.35
CA PHE A 224 -0.97 7.80 10.62
C PHE A 224 -1.30 9.25 10.98
N ALA A 225 -1.22 9.62 12.27
CA ALA A 225 -1.39 11.00 12.70
C ALA A 225 -0.32 11.94 12.12
N ARG A 226 0.94 11.49 12.03
CA ARG A 226 2.04 12.25 11.41
C ARG A 226 1.82 12.45 9.92
N ALA A 227 1.37 11.41 9.20
CA ALA A 227 1.06 11.49 7.77
C ALA A 227 -0.04 12.54 7.50
N ILE A 228 -1.13 12.51 8.29
CA ILE A 228 -2.20 13.53 8.23
C ILE A 228 -1.64 14.93 8.50
N ALA A 229 -0.83 15.09 9.56
CA ALA A 229 -0.27 16.38 9.95
C ALA A 229 0.72 16.94 8.92
N LYS A 230 1.40 16.08 8.15
CA LYS A 230 2.30 16.49 7.08
C LYS A 230 1.53 16.92 5.84
N ALA A 231 0.52 16.15 5.42
CA ALA A 231 -0.31 16.47 4.26
C ALA A 231 -1.25 17.68 4.48
N ALA A 232 -1.42 18.12 5.72
CA ALA A 232 -2.16 19.33 6.07
C ALA A 232 -1.36 20.64 5.94
N ARG A 233 -0.05 20.58 5.62
CA ARG A 233 0.83 21.75 5.50
C ARG A 233 0.76 22.36 4.11
#